data_AF-A0A9D3APW0-F1
#
_entry.id   AF-A0A9D3APW0-F1
#
_cell.length_a   1.000
_cell.length_b   1.000
_cell.length_c   1.000
_cell.angle_alpha   90.00
_cell.angle_beta   90.00
_cell.angle_gamma   90.00
#
_symmetry.space_group_name_H-M   'P 1'
#
loop_
_entity.id
_entity.type
_entity.pdbx_description
1 polymer ?
#
loop_
_entity_poly.entity_id
_entity_poly.type
_entity_poly.pdbx_seq_one_letter_code
_entity_poly.pdbx_strand_id
1 'polypeptide(L)'
;MIRMVGAVLLAAGSCALGLSAVGHLEGRVRDLRDLVAGLEVMERELAWRLPPLPELLERAAQATGGHAAQFFRLCAQGAGHLNGRAFRQVWTQGEEASGLRLEGTDRLLLEQLGAVLGRYDGDSQRQALAGAVERLEQQRLQAQAQRQRLGRVYGTLGIAAGALLIILLV
;
A
#
# COMPACT_ATOMS: atom_id res chain seq x y z
N MET A 1 -16.10 42.90 4.46
CA MET A 1 -16.66 41.69 3.81
C MET A 1 -15.60 40.86 3.08
N ILE A 2 -14.81 41.43 2.16
CA ILE A 2 -13.76 40.69 1.40
C ILE A 2 -12.72 39.99 2.31
N ARG A 3 -12.36 40.59 3.45
CA ARG A 3 -11.39 40.02 4.40
C ARG A 3 -11.88 38.73 5.09
N MET A 4 -13.17 38.66 5.43
CA MET A 4 -13.75 37.44 6.02
C MET A 4 -13.85 36.32 5.00
N VAL A 5 -14.25 36.63 3.77
CA VAL A 5 -14.30 35.65 2.67
C VAL A 5 -12.91 35.09 2.36
N GLY A 6 -11.87 35.94 2.36
CA GLY A 6 -10.48 35.51 2.19
C GLY A 6 -9.99 34.61 3.34
N ALA A 7 -10.31 34.95 4.58
CA ALA A 7 -9.94 34.12 5.74
C ALA A 7 -10.62 32.74 5.71
N VAL A 8 -11.90 32.69 5.36
CA VAL A 8 -12.65 31.43 5.21
C VAL A 8 -12.09 30.58 4.07
N LEU A 9 -11.75 31.18 2.92
CA LEU A 9 -11.13 30.47 1.79
C LEU A 9 -9.75 29.89 2.15
N LEU A 10 -8.91 30.63 2.87
CA LEU A 10 -7.60 30.15 3.31
C LEU A 10 -7.72 29.02 4.34
N ALA A 11 -8.66 29.13 5.29
CA ALA A 11 -8.96 28.06 6.24
C ALA A 11 -9.52 26.81 5.54
N ALA A 12 -10.44 26.97 4.61
CA ALA A 12 -11.01 25.87 3.84
C ALA A 12 -9.96 25.18 2.95
N GLY A 13 -9.10 25.95 2.28
CA GLY A 13 -8.03 25.42 1.43
C GLY A 13 -6.98 24.62 2.22
N SER A 14 -6.54 25.13 3.37
CA SER A 14 -5.59 24.42 4.23
C SER A 14 -6.19 23.15 4.86
N CYS A 15 -7.46 23.18 5.26
CA CYS A 15 -8.20 21.99 5.69
C CYS A 15 -8.34 20.96 4.57
N ALA A 16 -8.71 21.37 3.36
CA ALA A 16 -8.88 20.47 2.22
C ALA A 16 -7.58 19.76 1.84
N LEU A 17 -6.45 20.49 1.82
CA LEU A 17 -5.13 19.90 1.59
C LEU A 17 -4.75 18.90 2.68
N GLY A 18 -5.10 19.20 3.94
CA GLY A 18 -4.85 18.30 5.07
C GLY A 18 -5.66 17.01 5.03
N LEU A 19 -6.95 17.11 4.71
CA LEU A 19 -7.84 15.96 4.55
C LEU A 19 -7.39 15.07 3.38
N SER A 20 -6.93 15.67 2.28
CA SER A 20 -6.38 14.93 1.14
C SER A 20 -5.11 14.15 1.53
N ALA A 21 -4.19 14.76 2.27
CA ALA A 21 -2.97 14.09 2.75
C ALA A 21 -3.29 12.90 3.68
N VAL A 22 -4.27 13.06 4.57
CA VAL A 22 -4.73 11.96 5.44
C VAL A 22 -5.38 10.85 4.62
N GLY A 23 -6.18 11.19 3.61
CA GLY A 23 -6.80 10.22 2.70
C GLY A 23 -5.78 9.42 1.89
N HIS A 24 -4.72 10.05 1.40
CA HIS A 24 -3.63 9.37 0.70
C HIS A 24 -2.93 8.36 1.62
N LEU A 25 -2.59 8.75 2.85
CA LEU A 25 -1.98 7.87 3.84
C LEU A 25 -2.88 6.72 4.26
N GLU A 26 -4.19 6.96 4.39
CA GLU A 26 -5.16 5.90 4.65
C GLU A 26 -5.22 4.88 3.51
N GLY A 27 -5.18 5.37 2.27
CA GLY A 27 -5.06 4.52 1.09
C GLY A 27 -3.78 3.68 1.09
N ARG A 28 -2.64 4.29 1.41
CA ARG A 28 -1.33 3.60 1.54
C ARG A 28 -1.35 2.51 2.61
N VAL A 29 -1.88 2.79 3.80
CA VAL A 29 -2.00 1.79 4.87
C VAL A 29 -2.88 0.61 4.45
N ARG A 30 -3.98 0.89 3.72
CA ARG A 30 -4.87 -0.14 3.20
C ARG A 30 -4.17 -1.02 2.15
N ASP A 31 -3.50 -0.39 1.19
CA ASP A 31 -2.77 -1.11 0.14
C ASP A 31 -1.66 -1.99 0.74
N LEU A 32 -0.87 -1.48 1.70
CA LEU A 32 0.16 -2.25 2.40
C LEU A 32 -0.41 -3.41 3.22
N ARG A 33 -1.52 -3.18 3.94
CA ARG A 33 -2.21 -4.23 4.70
C ARG A 33 -2.64 -5.38 3.78
N ASP A 34 -3.30 -5.03 2.68
CA ASP A 34 -3.84 -6.03 1.76
C ASP A 34 -2.70 -6.75 1.02
N LEU A 35 -1.61 -6.05 0.70
CA LEU A 35 -0.40 -6.66 0.15
C LEU A 35 0.23 -7.66 1.12
N VAL A 36 0.42 -7.28 2.39
CA VAL A 36 0.95 -8.16 3.46
C VAL A 36 0.07 -9.42 3.60
N ALA A 37 -1.25 -9.25 3.67
CA ALA A 37 -2.18 -10.37 3.77
C ALA A 37 -2.05 -11.36 2.60
N GLY A 38 -1.87 -10.85 1.38
CA GLY A 38 -1.63 -11.70 0.20
C GLY A 38 -0.31 -12.45 0.28
N LEU A 39 0.77 -11.79 0.70
CA LEU A 39 2.09 -12.42 0.85
C LEU A 39 2.10 -13.47 1.96
N GLU A 40 1.39 -13.26 3.08
CA GLU A 40 1.22 -14.27 4.12
C GLU A 40 0.46 -15.51 3.62
N VAL A 41 -0.55 -15.32 2.77
CA VAL A 41 -1.24 -16.45 2.11
C VAL A 41 -0.25 -17.22 1.25
N MET A 42 0.58 -16.54 0.48
CA MET A 42 1.61 -17.20 -0.33
C MET A 42 2.59 -17.99 0.55
N GLU A 43 3.09 -17.37 1.62
CA GLU A 43 4.02 -18.01 2.56
C GLU A 43 3.44 -19.30 3.15
N ARG A 44 2.18 -19.25 3.62
CA ARG A 44 1.48 -20.43 4.15
C ARG A 44 1.35 -21.50 3.07
N GLU A 45 0.90 -21.16 1.89
CA GLU A 45 0.69 -22.13 0.80
C GLU A 45 2.00 -22.81 0.35
N LEU A 46 3.12 -22.07 0.31
CA LEU A 46 4.44 -22.67 0.10
C LEU A 46 4.83 -23.64 1.21
N ALA A 47 4.51 -23.34 2.47
CA ALA A 47 4.86 -24.21 3.59
C ALA A 47 4.12 -25.56 3.54
N TRP A 48 2.88 -25.59 3.04
CA TRP A 48 2.02 -26.78 3.08
C TRP A 48 2.01 -27.59 1.80
N ARG A 49 2.01 -26.94 0.63
CA ARG A 49 1.61 -27.58 -0.63
C ARG A 49 2.53 -27.30 -1.82
N LEU A 50 3.44 -26.33 -1.73
CA LEU A 50 4.27 -25.84 -2.84
C LEU A 50 3.50 -25.80 -4.18
N PRO A 51 2.33 -25.12 -4.24
CA PRO A 51 1.56 -25.07 -5.47
C PRO A 51 2.35 -24.33 -6.57
N PRO A 52 2.01 -24.55 -7.86
CA PRO A 52 2.58 -23.78 -8.95
C PRO A 52 2.43 -22.26 -8.71
N LEU A 53 3.45 -21.48 -9.08
CA LEU A 53 3.48 -20.03 -8.86
C LEU A 53 2.23 -19.27 -9.34
N PRO A 54 1.63 -19.58 -10.52
CA PRO A 54 0.40 -18.91 -10.94
C PRO A 54 -0.78 -19.16 -9.99
N GLU A 55 -0.92 -20.41 -9.50
CA GLU A 55 -2.00 -20.78 -8.58
C GLU A 55 -1.81 -20.14 -7.21
N LEU A 56 -0.56 -20.07 -6.74
CA LEU A 56 -0.17 -19.38 -5.52
C LEU A 56 -0.59 -17.90 -5.54
N LEU A 57 -0.31 -17.21 -6.65
CA LEU A 57 -0.65 -15.80 -6.85
C LEU A 57 -2.16 -15.60 -6.95
N GLU A 58 -2.88 -16.51 -7.59
CA GLU A 58 -4.34 -16.45 -7.68
C GLU A 58 -4.99 -16.59 -6.30
N ARG A 59 -4.48 -17.50 -5.44
CA ARG A 59 -4.95 -17.61 -4.05
C ARG A 59 -4.69 -16.33 -3.25
N ALA A 60 -3.52 -15.70 -3.44
CA ALA A 60 -3.23 -14.40 -2.82
C ALA A 60 -4.18 -13.30 -3.31
N ALA A 61 -4.52 -13.29 -4.60
CA ALA A 61 -5.49 -12.36 -5.17
C ALA A 61 -6.90 -12.53 -4.60
N GLN A 62 -7.33 -13.78 -4.36
CA GLN A 62 -8.65 -14.08 -3.81
C GLN A 62 -8.77 -13.70 -2.33
N ALA A 63 -7.66 -13.78 -1.59
CA ALA A 63 -7.61 -13.41 -0.17
C ALA A 63 -7.48 -11.90 0.07
N THR A 64 -7.25 -11.10 -0.98
CA THR A 64 -6.97 -9.67 -0.88
C THR A 64 -8.00 -8.84 -1.63
N GLY A 65 -8.03 -7.53 -1.36
CA GLY A 65 -8.92 -6.58 -2.01
C GLY A 65 -8.17 -5.48 -2.76
N GLY A 66 -8.92 -4.68 -3.53
CA GLY A 66 -8.42 -3.44 -4.13
C GLY A 66 -7.21 -3.61 -5.06
N HIS A 67 -6.25 -2.70 -4.93
CA HIS A 67 -5.03 -2.66 -5.76
C HIS A 67 -4.13 -3.89 -5.54
N ALA A 68 -4.07 -4.43 -4.30
CA ALA A 68 -3.28 -5.63 -4.01
C ALA A 68 -3.85 -6.86 -4.73
N ALA A 69 -5.18 -7.03 -4.74
CA ALA A 69 -5.81 -8.11 -5.50
C ALA A 69 -5.54 -7.98 -7.01
N GLN A 70 -5.58 -6.76 -7.54
CA GLN A 70 -5.25 -6.50 -8.94
C GLN A 70 -3.80 -6.84 -9.26
N PHE A 71 -2.87 -6.43 -8.40
CA PHE A 71 -1.46 -6.78 -8.49
C PHE A 71 -1.26 -8.30 -8.61
N PHE A 72 -1.79 -9.07 -7.65
CA PHE A 72 -1.63 -10.52 -7.65
C PHE A 72 -2.27 -11.19 -8.87
N ARG A 73 -3.46 -10.73 -9.33
CA ARG A 73 -4.08 -11.24 -10.56
C ARG A 73 -3.24 -10.99 -11.81
N LEU A 74 -2.69 -9.78 -11.96
CA LEU A 74 -1.83 -9.44 -13.09
C LEU A 74 -0.57 -10.33 -13.09
N CYS A 75 0.02 -10.53 -11.92
CA CYS A 75 1.17 -11.42 -11.78
C CYS A 75 0.82 -12.89 -12.05
N ALA A 76 -0.34 -13.38 -11.60
CA ALA A 76 -0.81 -14.75 -11.86
C ALA A 76 -1.01 -15.00 -13.37
N GLN A 77 -1.67 -14.08 -14.06
CA GLN A 77 -1.87 -14.14 -15.51
C GLN A 77 -0.55 -14.14 -16.28
N GLY A 78 0.38 -13.25 -15.91
CA GLY A 78 1.69 -13.19 -16.56
C GLY A 78 2.60 -14.38 -16.21
N ALA A 79 2.44 -15.00 -15.03
CA ALA A 79 3.14 -16.22 -14.65
C ALA A 79 2.67 -17.43 -15.48
N GLY A 80 1.38 -17.47 -15.84
CA GLY A 80 0.84 -18.51 -16.74
C GLY A 80 1.34 -18.40 -18.18
N HIS A 81 1.71 -17.18 -18.62
CA HIS A 81 2.17 -16.89 -19.98
C HIS A 81 3.53 -16.18 -19.99
N LEU A 82 4.56 -16.86 -19.47
CA LEU A 82 5.89 -16.26 -19.38
C LEU A 82 6.51 -15.98 -20.76
N ASN A 83 6.19 -16.74 -21.83
CA ASN A 83 6.61 -16.47 -23.23
C ASN A 83 8.10 -16.07 -23.39
N GLY A 84 9.01 -16.65 -22.59
CA GLY A 84 10.45 -16.33 -22.58
C GLY A 84 10.88 -15.13 -21.72
N ARG A 85 9.95 -14.46 -21.04
CA ARG A 85 10.21 -13.39 -20.07
C ARG A 85 10.52 -13.96 -18.69
N ALA A 86 11.35 -13.23 -17.93
CA ALA A 86 11.60 -13.57 -16.54
C ALA A 86 10.40 -13.17 -15.67
N PHE A 87 10.03 -14.00 -14.69
CA PHE A 87 8.92 -13.69 -13.78
C PHE A 87 9.09 -12.33 -13.08
N ARG A 88 10.32 -11.94 -12.74
CA ARG A 88 10.64 -10.59 -12.22
C ARG A 88 10.03 -9.46 -13.08
N GLN A 89 10.09 -9.58 -14.42
CA GLN A 89 9.55 -8.54 -15.30
C GLN A 89 8.03 -8.45 -15.21
N VAL A 90 7.35 -9.60 -15.16
CA VAL A 90 5.90 -9.68 -14.95
C VAL A 90 5.52 -9.09 -13.59
N TRP A 91 6.32 -9.37 -12.56
CA TRP A 91 6.13 -8.87 -11.21
C TRP A 91 6.22 -7.34 -11.14
N THR A 92 7.28 -6.75 -11.70
CA THR A 92 7.46 -5.29 -11.75
C THR A 92 6.36 -4.63 -12.58
N GLN A 93 6.01 -5.20 -13.74
CA GLN A 93 4.90 -4.68 -14.57
C GLN A 93 3.55 -4.74 -13.82
N GLY A 94 3.33 -5.80 -13.04
CA GLY A 94 2.15 -5.91 -12.19
C GLY A 94 2.10 -4.82 -11.13
N GLU A 95 3.24 -4.51 -10.49
CA GLU A 95 3.33 -3.43 -9.49
C GLU A 95 2.97 -2.08 -10.12
N GLU A 96 3.61 -1.74 -11.24
CA GLU A 96 3.36 -0.49 -11.98
C GLU A 96 1.89 -0.34 -12.42
N ALA A 97 1.27 -1.43 -12.90
CA ALA A 97 -0.09 -1.42 -13.42
C ALA A 97 -1.18 -1.52 -12.33
N SER A 98 -0.84 -1.92 -11.11
CA SER A 98 -1.80 -2.14 -10.02
C SER A 98 -2.26 -0.87 -9.30
N GLY A 99 -1.50 0.22 -9.42
CA GLY A 99 -1.81 1.48 -8.73
C GLY A 99 -1.55 1.44 -7.21
N LEU A 100 -0.76 0.48 -6.72
CA LEU A 100 -0.40 0.40 -5.30
C LEU A 100 0.31 1.68 -4.82
N ARG A 101 -0.12 2.22 -3.68
CA ARG A 101 0.50 3.40 -3.05
C ARG A 101 1.75 3.04 -2.24
N LEU A 102 2.81 2.70 -2.96
CA LEU A 102 4.10 2.29 -2.41
C LEU A 102 5.13 3.42 -2.44
N GLU A 103 5.94 3.49 -1.39
CA GLU A 103 7.13 4.34 -1.33
C GLU A 103 8.36 3.56 -1.83
N GLY A 104 9.48 4.24 -2.03
CA GLY A 104 10.70 3.63 -2.59
C GLY A 104 11.18 2.41 -1.81
N THR A 105 11.07 2.43 -0.48
CA THR A 105 11.46 1.29 0.37
C THR A 105 10.57 0.07 0.14
N ASP A 106 9.25 0.25 -0.01
CA ASP A 106 8.32 -0.86 -0.26
C ASP A 106 8.52 -1.46 -1.65
N ARG A 107 8.75 -0.60 -2.65
CA ARG A 107 9.04 -1.00 -4.03
C ARG A 107 10.31 -1.84 -4.10
N LEU A 108 11.36 -1.44 -3.39
CA LEU A 108 12.61 -2.19 -3.31
C LEU A 108 12.39 -3.59 -2.72
N LEU A 109 11.57 -3.70 -1.67
CA LEU A 109 11.22 -4.99 -1.06
C LEU A 109 10.46 -5.89 -2.04
N LEU A 110 9.47 -5.33 -2.75
CA LEU A 110 8.74 -6.07 -3.77
C LEU A 110 9.64 -6.49 -4.94
N GLU A 111 10.54 -5.63 -5.41
CA GLU A 111 11.46 -5.97 -6.49
C GLU A 111 12.38 -7.13 -6.10
N GLN A 112 12.92 -7.09 -4.87
CA GLN A 112 13.72 -8.18 -4.32
C GLN A 112 12.91 -9.48 -4.22
N LEU A 113 11.64 -9.41 -3.84
CA LEU A 113 10.79 -10.58 -3.77
C LEU A 113 10.54 -11.19 -5.17
N GLY A 114 10.24 -10.36 -6.17
CA GLY A 114 10.05 -10.79 -7.57
C GLY A 114 11.31 -11.39 -8.20
N ALA A 115 12.50 -11.08 -7.67
CA ALA A 115 13.76 -11.70 -8.05
C ALA A 115 13.92 -13.15 -7.58
N VAL A 116 13.27 -13.49 -6.47
CA VAL A 116 13.40 -14.78 -5.76
C VAL A 116 12.27 -15.73 -6.17
N LEU A 117 11.05 -15.22 -6.29
CA LEU A 117 9.87 -16.01 -6.66
C LEU A 117 10.05 -16.71 -8.01
N GLY A 118 9.87 -18.04 -8.02
CA GLY A 118 9.99 -18.89 -9.21
C GLY A 118 11.42 -19.25 -9.63
N ARG A 119 12.45 -18.82 -8.91
CA ARG A 119 13.87 -19.12 -9.22
C ARG A 119 14.55 -20.05 -8.23
N TYR A 120 14.20 -19.94 -6.95
CA TYR A 120 14.79 -20.72 -5.87
C TYR A 120 13.86 -21.84 -5.42
N ASP A 121 14.32 -22.72 -4.53
CA ASP A 121 13.50 -23.74 -3.90
C ASP A 121 12.39 -23.13 -3.01
N GLY A 122 11.38 -23.94 -2.67
CA GLY A 122 10.22 -23.48 -1.91
C GLY A 122 10.55 -22.94 -0.53
N ASP A 123 11.57 -23.48 0.16
CA ASP A 123 11.97 -22.99 1.48
C ASP A 123 12.67 -21.63 1.42
N SER A 124 13.56 -21.45 0.44
CA SER A 124 14.19 -20.14 0.18
C SER A 124 13.15 -19.08 -0.18
N GLN A 125 12.17 -19.43 -1.03
CA GLN A 125 11.07 -18.52 -1.38
C GLN A 125 10.20 -18.18 -0.17
N ARG A 126 9.91 -19.15 0.70
CA ARG A 126 9.17 -18.94 1.94
C ARG A 126 9.90 -18.02 2.91
N GLN A 127 11.21 -18.20 3.11
CA GLN A 127 12.01 -17.30 3.96
C GLN A 127 12.06 -15.88 3.40
N ALA A 128 12.18 -15.72 2.07
CA ALA A 128 12.13 -14.42 1.43
C ALA A 128 10.76 -13.75 1.60
N LEU A 129 9.66 -14.52 1.47
CA LEU A 129 8.30 -14.05 1.75
C LEU A 129 8.13 -13.59 3.20
N ALA A 130 8.51 -14.42 4.16
CA ALA A 130 8.42 -14.09 5.59
C ALA A 130 9.20 -12.80 5.93
N GLY A 131 10.43 -12.67 5.40
CA GLY A 131 11.24 -11.48 5.61
C GLY A 131 10.71 -10.23 4.88
N ALA A 132 9.96 -10.39 3.79
CA ALA A 132 9.29 -9.27 3.11
C ALA A 132 8.02 -8.86 3.87
N VAL A 133 7.22 -9.82 4.35
CA VAL A 133 6.04 -9.62 5.20
C VAL A 133 6.41 -8.82 6.44
N GLU A 134 7.44 -9.23 7.19
CA GLU A 134 7.85 -8.53 8.41
C GLU A 134 8.22 -7.07 8.14
N ARG A 135 8.99 -6.82 7.07
CA ARG A 135 9.42 -5.46 6.71
C ARG A 135 8.26 -4.60 6.21
N LEU A 136 7.38 -5.14 5.37
CA LEU A 136 6.20 -4.43 4.87
C LEU A 136 5.21 -4.13 6.00
N GLU A 137 5.10 -5.03 6.99
CA GLU A 137 4.28 -4.80 8.17
C GLU A 137 4.85 -3.65 9.04
N GLN A 138 6.17 -3.56 9.18
CA GLN A 138 6.82 -2.40 9.81
C GLN A 138 6.52 -1.10 9.05
N GLN A 139 6.59 -1.11 7.71
CA GLN A 139 6.25 0.06 6.88
C GLN A 139 4.77 0.44 7.03
N ARG A 140 3.87 -0.55 7.09
CA ARG A 140 2.44 -0.35 7.35
C ARG A 140 2.20 0.34 8.69
N LEU A 141 2.87 -0.11 9.75
CA LEU A 141 2.77 0.47 11.09
C LEU A 141 3.31 1.90 11.12
N GLN A 142 4.40 2.20 10.42
CA GLN A 142 4.94 3.54 10.28
C GLN A 142 3.96 4.47 9.55
N ALA A 143 3.41 4.04 8.41
CA ALA A 143 2.39 4.79 7.68
C ALA A 143 1.12 5.02 8.53
N GLN A 144 0.72 4.03 9.33
CA GLN A 144 -0.41 4.15 10.26
C GLN A 144 -0.12 5.18 11.37
N ALA A 145 1.08 5.16 11.95
CA ALA A 145 1.49 6.15 12.96
C ALA A 145 1.52 7.57 12.37
N GLN A 146 2.02 7.73 11.15
CA GLN A 146 2.04 9.01 10.44
C GLN A 146 0.63 9.52 10.17
N ARG A 147 -0.30 8.66 9.74
CA ARG A 147 -1.73 9.00 9.59
C ARG A 147 -2.31 9.50 10.91
N GLN A 148 -2.09 8.78 12.02
CA GLN A 148 -2.61 9.17 13.33
C GLN A 148 -2.04 10.50 13.83
N ARG A 149 -0.77 10.78 13.55
CA ARG A 149 -0.12 12.04 13.89
C ARG A 149 -0.73 13.19 13.09
N LEU A 150 -0.85 13.04 11.79
CA LEU A 150 -1.42 14.07 10.92
C LEU A 150 -2.90 14.30 11.21
N GLY A 151 -3.69 13.24 11.41
CA GLY A 151 -5.10 13.36 11.80
C GLY A 151 -5.30 14.16 13.09
N ARG A 152 -4.43 13.95 14.10
CA ARG A 152 -4.44 14.76 15.33
C ARG A 152 -4.09 16.22 15.07
N VAL A 153 -3.03 16.48 14.30
CA VAL A 153 -2.59 17.85 13.97
C VAL A 153 -3.66 18.61 13.17
N TYR A 154 -4.29 17.97 12.18
CA TYR A 154 -5.35 18.61 11.41
C TYR A 154 -6.62 18.82 12.25
N GLY A 155 -6.94 17.90 13.17
CA GLY A 155 -8.04 18.09 14.12
C GLY A 155 -7.83 19.32 15.00
N THR A 156 -6.64 19.51 15.58
CA THR A 156 -6.34 20.67 16.42
C THR A 156 -6.28 21.97 15.64
N LEU A 157 -5.71 21.96 14.43
CA LEU A 157 -5.70 23.12 13.53
C LEU A 157 -7.11 23.54 13.10
N GLY A 158 -7.99 22.57 12.82
CA GLY A 158 -9.38 22.86 12.47
C GLY A 158 -10.14 23.53 13.62
N ILE A 159 -9.94 23.08 14.86
CA ILE A 159 -10.54 23.70 16.05
C ILE A 159 -10.00 25.13 16.24
N ALA A 160 -8.69 25.32 16.13
CA ALA A 160 -8.07 26.64 16.27
C ALA A 160 -8.53 27.64 15.19
N ALA A 161 -8.62 27.18 13.93
CA ALA A 161 -9.13 27.98 12.82
C ALA A 161 -10.62 28.33 13.00
N GLY A 162 -11.43 27.38 13.47
CA GLY A 162 -12.84 27.62 13.80
C GLY A 162 -13.01 28.65 14.92
N ALA A 163 -12.22 28.55 16.00
CA ALA A 163 -12.22 29.53 17.08
C ALA A 163 -11.82 30.93 16.60
N LEU A 164 -10.78 31.02 15.76
CA LEU A 164 -10.36 32.29 15.17
C LEU A 164 -11.46 32.91 14.29
N LEU A 165 -12.16 32.10 13.49
CA LEU A 165 -13.27 32.58 12.66
C LEU A 165 -14.45 33.08 13.51
N ILE A 166 -14.77 32.42 14.62
CA ILE A 166 -15.79 32.89 15.56
C ILE A 166 -15.40 34.26 16.13
N ILE A 167 -14.15 34.43 16.59
CA ILE A 167 -13.66 35.71 17.14
C ILE A 167 -13.70 36.83 16.09
N LEU A 168 -13.42 36.52 14.83
CA LEU A 168 -13.36 37.52 13.75
C LEU A 168 -14.75 37.90 13.21
N LEU A 169 -15.75 37.05 13.43
CA LEU A 169 -17.15 37.27 13.04
C LEU A 169 -17.93 38.09 14.08
N VAL A 170 -17.50 38.05 15.35
CA VAL A 170 -17.98 38.91 16.44
C VAL A 170 -17.39 40.30 16.30
#